data_AF-A0A453BNW8-F1
#
_entry.id   AF-A0A453BNW8-F1
#
_cell.length_a   1.000
_cell.length_b   1.000
_cell.length_c   1.000
_cell.angle_alpha   90.00
_cell.angle_beta   90.00
_cell.angle_gamma   90.00
#
_symmetry.space_group_name_H-M   'P 1'
#
loop_
_entity.id
_entity.type
_entity.pdbx_description
1 polymer ?
#
loop_
_entity_poly.entity_id
_entity_poly.type
_entity_poly.pdbx_seq_one_letter_code
_entity_poly.pdbx_strand_id
1 'polypeptide(L)'
;NGMLLFETAQFEGILKKITVFSATLASDSEQKHLSLSEADFSRLAAIVKVLKNTSFYHTSKLADADIVLLLKILKSWPSQMMFPVVDFLRMFVLHPDGATLLLKTIESGNDVLMETFRKAVAIPVHSPNVLTILKAVTNLFDNSCLHQWLKTHCAEIIDSFSSCKPSFSKSAHLAYATLLLNYSVLSIESKDEQSQAQILSAALEIAEDDAQDADSKYRALVAIGSLMLNGLVKSIALDLDVKSVTSSAKASMDSKIAEVGADIELLTR
;
A
#
# COMPACT_ATOMS: atom_id res chain seq x y z
N ASN A 1 16.45 5.87 0.20
CA ASN A 1 15.06 6.23 0.58
C ASN A 1 14.75 5.43 1.84
N GLY A 2 14.23 6.05 2.92
CA GLY A 2 13.97 5.37 4.20
C GLY A 2 12.62 4.64 4.28
N MET A 3 11.90 4.58 3.15
CA MET A 3 10.55 4.01 3.05
C MET A 3 10.59 2.48 3.07
N LEU A 4 9.61 1.86 3.69
CA LEU A 4 9.43 0.41 3.69
C LEU A 4 8.59 -0.02 2.49
N LEU A 5 9.00 -1.09 1.79
CA LEU A 5 8.38 -1.52 0.54
C LEU A 5 8.01 -3.01 0.57
N PHE A 6 7.07 -3.38 -0.30
CA PHE A 6 6.75 -4.77 -0.62
C PHE A 6 7.35 -5.13 -1.98
N GLU A 7 8.62 -5.52 -1.97
CA GLU A 7 9.43 -5.77 -3.19
C GLU A 7 9.47 -7.25 -3.64
N THR A 8 9.10 -8.18 -2.76
CA THR A 8 9.08 -9.61 -3.12
C THR A 8 7.80 -9.98 -3.86
N ALA A 9 7.90 -10.59 -5.05
CA ALA A 9 6.73 -11.05 -5.81
C ALA A 9 6.87 -12.49 -6.33
N GLN A 10 5.79 -13.27 -6.17
CA GLN A 10 5.64 -14.59 -6.77
C GLN A 10 5.06 -14.43 -8.18
N PHE A 11 5.85 -13.88 -9.11
CA PHE A 11 5.37 -13.53 -10.46
C PHE A 11 4.69 -14.69 -11.20
N GLU A 12 5.19 -15.92 -11.03
CA GLU A 12 4.57 -17.11 -11.61
C GLU A 12 3.18 -17.38 -11.03
N GLY A 13 3.01 -17.21 -9.72
CA GLY A 13 1.72 -17.30 -9.05
C GLY A 13 0.74 -16.22 -9.51
N ILE A 14 1.23 -14.98 -9.66
CA ILE A 14 0.45 -13.84 -10.16
C ILE A 14 -0.04 -14.12 -11.59
N LEU A 15 0.87 -14.44 -12.51
CA LEU A 15 0.53 -14.74 -13.91
C LEU A 15 -0.42 -15.94 -14.01
N LYS A 16 -0.17 -17.01 -13.25
CA LYS A 16 -1.06 -18.18 -13.19
C LYS A 16 -2.48 -17.78 -12.79
N LYS A 17 -2.64 -16.89 -11.80
CA LYS A 17 -3.96 -16.44 -11.36
C LYS A 17 -4.65 -15.58 -12.42
N ILE A 18 -3.93 -14.68 -13.09
CA ILE A 18 -4.42 -13.89 -14.22
C ILE A 18 -4.89 -14.82 -15.35
N THR A 19 -4.10 -15.84 -15.71
CA THR A 19 -4.48 -16.82 -16.74
C THR A 19 -5.77 -17.56 -16.38
N VAL A 20 -5.90 -18.02 -15.13
CA VAL A 20 -7.12 -18.70 -14.67
C VAL A 20 -8.34 -17.79 -14.78
N PHE A 21 -8.25 -16.55 -14.29
CA PHE A 21 -9.38 -15.61 -14.37
C PHE A 21 -9.74 -15.21 -15.79
N SER A 22 -8.74 -14.99 -16.65
CA SER A 22 -8.98 -14.75 -18.06
C SER A 22 -9.68 -15.93 -18.75
N ALA A 23 -9.33 -17.17 -18.41
CA ALA A 23 -10.00 -18.36 -18.94
C ALA A 23 -11.45 -18.49 -18.43
N THR A 24 -11.70 -18.15 -17.17
CA THR A 24 -13.06 -18.05 -16.61
C THR A 24 -13.89 -17.02 -17.37
N LEU A 25 -13.34 -15.81 -17.58
CA LEU A 25 -14.02 -14.76 -18.37
C LEU A 25 -14.29 -15.22 -19.81
N ALA A 26 -13.35 -15.92 -20.45
CA ALA A 26 -13.51 -16.40 -21.82
C ALA A 26 -14.64 -17.44 -21.99
N SER A 27 -14.96 -18.17 -20.91
CA SER A 27 -15.99 -19.20 -20.87
C SER A 27 -17.37 -18.65 -20.49
N ASP A 28 -17.43 -17.41 -20.00
CA ASP A 28 -18.66 -16.70 -19.67
C ASP A 28 -19.17 -15.91 -20.89
N SER A 29 -20.40 -16.18 -21.35
CA SER A 29 -20.95 -15.56 -22.57
C SER A 29 -21.12 -14.04 -22.46
N GLU A 30 -21.38 -13.50 -21.27
CA GLU A 30 -21.57 -12.07 -21.05
C GLU A 30 -20.22 -11.36 -20.85
N GLN A 31 -19.25 -12.05 -20.23
CA GLN A 31 -17.96 -11.48 -19.84
C GLN A 31 -16.80 -11.85 -20.77
N LYS A 32 -17.02 -12.63 -21.82
CA LYS A 32 -16.00 -13.06 -22.79
C LYS A 32 -15.13 -11.93 -23.33
N HIS A 33 -15.73 -10.76 -23.55
CA HIS A 33 -15.05 -9.58 -24.06
C HIS A 33 -13.98 -9.01 -23.10
N LEU A 34 -13.95 -9.44 -21.84
CA LEU A 34 -12.99 -9.05 -20.81
C LEU A 34 -11.76 -9.98 -20.75
N SER A 35 -11.80 -11.11 -21.45
CA SER A 35 -10.69 -12.08 -21.50
C SER A 35 -9.47 -11.53 -22.24
N LEU A 36 -8.30 -12.04 -21.90
CA LEU A 36 -7.01 -11.64 -22.46
C LEU A 36 -6.67 -12.48 -23.68
N SER A 37 -6.08 -11.82 -24.67
CA SER A 37 -5.53 -12.45 -25.88
C SER A 37 -4.14 -13.06 -25.63
N GLU A 38 -3.66 -13.87 -26.57
CA GLU A 38 -2.27 -14.38 -26.53
C GLU A 38 -1.22 -13.24 -26.55
N ALA A 39 -1.54 -12.14 -27.24
CA ALA A 39 -0.70 -10.95 -27.28
C ALA A 39 -0.64 -10.26 -25.91
N ASP A 40 -1.76 -10.17 -25.19
CA ASP A 40 -1.82 -9.63 -23.84
C ASP A 40 -0.94 -10.48 -22.88
N PHE A 41 -1.04 -11.81 -22.95
CA PHE A 41 -0.21 -12.70 -22.13
C PHE A 41 1.28 -12.60 -22.47
N SER A 42 1.63 -12.55 -23.75
CA SER A 42 3.01 -12.37 -24.20
C SER A 42 3.59 -11.06 -23.67
N ARG A 43 2.78 -9.99 -23.63
CA ARG A 43 3.18 -8.71 -23.07
C ARG A 43 3.37 -8.76 -21.55
N LEU A 44 2.44 -9.36 -20.81
CA LEU A 44 2.60 -9.55 -19.36
C LEU A 44 3.89 -10.32 -19.03
N ALA A 45 4.22 -11.36 -19.81
CA ALA A 45 5.46 -12.11 -19.64
C ALA A 45 6.71 -11.25 -19.92
N ALA A 46 6.67 -10.39 -20.95
CA ALA A 46 7.76 -9.46 -21.25
C ALA A 46 7.96 -8.43 -20.13
N ILE A 47 6.87 -7.88 -19.57
CA ILE A 47 6.94 -6.97 -18.42
C ILE A 47 7.56 -7.69 -17.21
N VAL A 48 7.14 -8.92 -16.91
CA VAL A 48 7.73 -9.70 -15.80
C VAL A 48 9.24 -9.91 -15.99
N LYS A 49 9.71 -10.13 -17.21
CA LYS A 49 11.15 -10.26 -17.47
C LYS A 49 11.92 -8.99 -17.09
N VAL A 50 11.35 -7.81 -17.33
CA VAL A 50 11.91 -6.53 -16.91
C VAL A 50 11.85 -6.39 -15.38
N LEU A 51 10.67 -6.63 -14.77
CA LEU A 51 10.45 -6.45 -13.33
C LEU A 51 11.26 -7.43 -12.46
N LYS A 52 11.62 -8.62 -12.98
CA LYS A 52 12.49 -9.56 -12.28
C LYS A 52 13.94 -9.08 -12.18
N ASN A 53 14.39 -8.17 -13.05
CA ASN A 53 15.78 -7.77 -13.16
C ASN A 53 16.03 -6.40 -12.51
N THR A 54 15.76 -6.29 -11.21
CA THR A 54 15.76 -5.03 -10.45
C THR A 54 17.05 -4.24 -10.55
N SER A 55 18.20 -4.92 -10.63
CA SER A 55 19.52 -4.29 -10.81
C SER A 55 19.63 -3.46 -12.08
N PHE A 56 18.76 -3.67 -13.08
CA PHE A 56 18.77 -2.96 -14.35
C PHE A 56 17.67 -1.90 -14.48
N TYR A 57 16.90 -1.59 -13.44
CA TYR A 57 15.83 -0.58 -13.50
C TYR A 57 16.29 0.80 -14.00
N HIS A 58 17.57 1.12 -13.82
CA HIS A 58 18.17 2.38 -14.29
C HIS A 58 18.45 2.41 -15.81
N THR A 59 18.40 1.26 -16.51
CA THR A 59 18.67 1.13 -17.95
C THR A 59 17.56 0.43 -18.73
N SER A 60 16.75 -0.42 -18.07
CA SER A 60 15.57 -1.02 -18.67
C SER A 60 14.44 -0.01 -18.85
N LYS A 61 13.50 -0.34 -19.74
CA LYS A 61 12.36 0.49 -20.09
C LYS A 61 11.06 -0.29 -20.06
N LEU A 62 9.98 0.40 -19.71
CA LEU A 62 8.60 -0.06 -19.86
C LEU A 62 7.93 0.82 -20.92
N ALA A 63 7.13 0.22 -21.80
CA ALA A 63 6.50 0.92 -22.91
C ALA A 63 5.12 1.48 -22.53
N ASP A 64 4.63 2.50 -23.25
CA ASP A 64 3.25 2.99 -23.07
C ASP A 64 2.21 1.86 -23.22
N ALA A 65 2.48 0.89 -24.11
CA ALA A 65 1.61 -0.27 -24.28
C ALA A 65 1.52 -1.18 -23.03
N ASP A 66 2.52 -1.15 -22.15
CA ASP A 66 2.57 -1.97 -20.93
C ASP A 66 1.59 -1.43 -19.89
N ILE A 67 1.61 -0.11 -19.67
CA ILE A 67 0.64 0.54 -18.78
C ILE A 67 -0.76 0.49 -19.39
N VAL A 68 -0.93 0.69 -20.71
CA VAL A 68 -2.24 0.56 -21.37
C VAL A 68 -2.87 -0.81 -21.13
N LEU A 69 -2.08 -1.88 -21.20
CA LEU A 69 -2.56 -3.22 -20.87
C LEU A 69 -2.99 -3.33 -19.40
N LEU A 70 -2.17 -2.87 -18.44
CA LEU A 70 -2.56 -2.93 -17.02
C LEU A 70 -3.84 -2.15 -16.74
N LEU A 71 -3.97 -0.94 -17.29
CA LEU A 71 -5.17 -0.11 -17.12
C LEU A 71 -6.41 -0.74 -17.75
N LYS A 72 -6.28 -1.36 -18.94
CA LYS A 72 -7.36 -2.13 -19.57
C LYS A 72 -7.90 -3.18 -18.61
N ILE A 73 -7.01 -3.96 -17.98
CA ILE A 73 -7.40 -5.03 -17.06
C ILE A 73 -8.03 -4.45 -15.78
N LEU A 74 -7.39 -3.49 -15.12
CA LEU A 74 -7.87 -2.91 -13.86
C LEU A 74 -9.26 -2.29 -13.97
N LYS A 75 -9.52 -1.57 -15.08
CA LYS A 75 -10.83 -0.96 -15.34
C LYS A 75 -11.91 -1.99 -15.57
N SER A 76 -11.61 -3.01 -16.36
CA SER A 76 -12.63 -3.85 -16.99
C SER A 76 -12.95 -5.12 -16.19
N TRP A 77 -11.98 -5.68 -15.44
CA TRP A 77 -12.19 -6.94 -14.74
C TRP A 77 -13.17 -6.83 -13.55
N PRO A 78 -13.97 -7.87 -13.26
CA PRO A 78 -14.81 -7.90 -12.06
C PRO A 78 -14.00 -7.70 -10.77
N SER A 79 -14.60 -7.06 -9.76
CA SER A 79 -13.90 -6.72 -8.51
C SER A 79 -13.24 -7.94 -7.85
N GLN A 80 -13.91 -9.09 -7.85
CA GLN A 80 -13.41 -10.34 -7.25
C GLN A 80 -12.16 -10.92 -7.96
N MET A 81 -11.90 -10.48 -9.19
CA MET A 81 -10.78 -10.95 -10.02
C MET A 81 -9.62 -9.94 -10.09
N MET A 82 -9.73 -8.80 -9.41
CA MET A 82 -8.80 -7.69 -9.54
C MET A 82 -7.46 -7.89 -8.80
N PHE A 83 -7.46 -8.57 -7.64
CA PHE A 83 -6.28 -8.66 -6.79
C PHE A 83 -4.97 -9.11 -7.47
N PRO A 84 -4.91 -10.10 -8.39
CA PRO A 84 -3.63 -10.45 -9.02
C PRO A 84 -3.10 -9.34 -9.93
N VAL A 85 -3.98 -8.51 -10.49
CA VAL A 85 -3.60 -7.37 -11.34
C VAL A 85 -3.06 -6.23 -10.49
N VAL A 86 -3.63 -6.02 -9.30
CA VAL A 86 -3.12 -5.05 -8.32
C VAL A 86 -1.78 -5.54 -7.72
N ASP A 87 -1.65 -6.84 -7.48
CA ASP A 87 -0.38 -7.46 -7.05
C ASP A 87 0.70 -7.38 -8.15
N PHE A 88 0.30 -7.28 -9.41
CA PHE A 88 1.20 -6.95 -10.52
C PHE A 88 1.56 -5.45 -10.54
N LEU A 89 0.55 -4.58 -10.38
CA LEU A 89 0.73 -3.12 -10.35
C LEU A 89 1.72 -2.70 -9.27
N ARG A 90 1.69 -3.31 -8.07
CA ARG A 90 2.65 -2.96 -7.00
C ARG A 90 4.10 -3.13 -7.43
N MET A 91 4.40 -4.11 -8.29
CA MET A 91 5.74 -4.35 -8.79
C MET A 91 6.07 -3.43 -9.95
N PHE A 92 5.07 -3.13 -10.78
CA PHE A 92 5.20 -2.19 -11.89
C PHE A 92 5.61 -0.79 -11.41
N VAL A 93 5.01 -0.30 -10.32
CA VAL A 93 5.28 1.05 -9.78
C VAL A 93 6.61 1.17 -9.02
N LEU A 94 7.31 0.06 -8.75
CA LEU A 94 8.69 0.11 -8.24
C LEU A 94 9.70 0.39 -9.36
N HIS A 95 9.34 0.15 -10.62
CA HIS A 95 10.19 0.54 -11.74
C HIS A 95 10.00 2.04 -12.03
N PRO A 96 11.07 2.86 -12.17
CA PRO A 96 10.94 4.31 -12.38
C PRO A 96 10.09 4.70 -13.61
N ASP A 97 10.29 4.02 -14.75
CA ASP A 97 9.40 4.19 -15.91
C ASP A 97 7.95 3.79 -15.59
N GLY A 98 7.73 2.73 -14.82
CA GLY A 98 6.38 2.29 -14.46
C GLY A 98 5.65 3.30 -13.59
N ALA A 99 6.34 3.88 -12.60
CA ALA A 99 5.84 4.99 -11.81
C ALA A 99 5.52 6.23 -12.67
N THR A 100 6.43 6.58 -13.59
CA THR A 100 6.24 7.74 -14.50
C THR A 100 5.07 7.53 -15.46
N LEU A 101 4.91 6.33 -16.01
CA LEU A 101 3.79 5.96 -16.88
C LEU A 101 2.45 6.02 -16.14
N LEU A 102 2.43 5.58 -14.87
CA LEU A 102 1.24 5.69 -14.03
C LEU A 102 0.90 7.17 -13.76
N LEU A 103 1.88 7.98 -13.36
CA LEU A 103 1.68 9.40 -13.11
C LEU A 103 1.13 10.13 -14.36
N LYS A 104 1.73 9.91 -15.54
CA LYS A 104 1.26 10.46 -16.81
C LYS A 104 -0.21 10.11 -17.09
N THR A 105 -0.63 8.91 -16.71
CA THR A 105 -2.03 8.47 -16.85
C THR A 105 -2.94 9.27 -15.91
N ILE A 106 -2.55 9.42 -14.64
CA ILE A 106 -3.29 10.19 -13.63
C ILE A 106 -3.44 11.66 -14.08
N GLU A 107 -2.34 12.28 -14.51
CA GLU A 107 -2.31 13.68 -14.95
C GLU A 107 -3.11 13.94 -16.23
N SER A 108 -3.34 12.90 -17.05
CA SER A 108 -4.24 12.98 -18.21
C SER A 108 -5.72 12.96 -17.86
N GLY A 109 -6.07 13.01 -16.57
CA GLY A 109 -7.45 12.97 -16.06
C GLY A 109 -8.00 11.55 -15.90
N ASN A 110 -7.15 10.53 -16.00
CA ASN A 110 -7.53 9.14 -15.90
C ASN A 110 -6.90 8.49 -14.67
N ASP A 111 -7.39 8.87 -13.47
CA ASP A 111 -6.90 8.34 -12.20
C ASP A 111 -7.43 6.93 -11.89
N VAL A 112 -6.96 5.98 -12.70
CA VAL A 112 -7.29 4.55 -12.55
C VAL A 112 -6.78 4.00 -11.24
N LEU A 113 -5.73 4.58 -10.66
CA LEU A 113 -5.21 4.16 -9.37
C LEU A 113 -6.25 4.41 -8.28
N MET A 114 -6.84 5.61 -8.25
CA MET A 114 -7.88 5.94 -7.27
C MET A 114 -9.19 5.18 -7.52
N GLU A 115 -9.58 4.98 -8.78
CA GLU A 115 -10.73 4.12 -9.12
C GLU A 115 -10.51 2.67 -8.66
N THR A 116 -9.32 2.14 -8.89
CA THR A 116 -8.91 0.79 -8.44
C THR A 116 -8.92 0.70 -6.93
N PHE A 117 -8.41 1.73 -6.25
CA PHE A 117 -8.43 1.83 -4.79
C PHE A 117 -9.85 1.75 -4.25
N ARG A 118 -10.74 2.63 -4.70
CA ARG A 118 -12.15 2.67 -4.29
C ARG A 118 -12.86 1.35 -4.55
N LYS A 119 -12.59 0.71 -5.69
CA LYS A 119 -13.14 -0.60 -6.04
C LYS A 119 -12.62 -1.74 -5.15
N ALA A 120 -11.37 -1.64 -4.68
CA ALA A 120 -10.77 -2.63 -3.79
C ALA A 120 -11.31 -2.57 -2.34
N VAL A 121 -11.69 -1.38 -1.88
CA VAL A 121 -12.26 -1.12 -0.54
C VAL A 121 -13.80 -1.06 -0.53
N ALA A 122 -14.44 -1.21 -1.69
CA ALA A 122 -15.90 -1.20 -1.81
C ALA A 122 -16.56 -2.38 -1.09
N ILE A 123 -17.76 -2.16 -0.56
CA ILE A 123 -18.58 -3.19 0.11
C ILE A 123 -19.36 -3.98 -0.95
N PRO A 124 -19.42 -5.33 -0.88
CA PRO A 124 -18.79 -6.19 0.12
C PRO A 124 -17.27 -6.28 -0.08
N VAL A 125 -16.52 -6.10 1.01
CA VAL A 125 -15.05 -6.06 1.00
C VAL A 125 -14.49 -7.44 0.68
N HIS A 126 -13.57 -7.49 -0.28
CA HIS A 126 -12.85 -8.70 -0.65
C HIS A 126 -11.41 -8.64 -0.12
N SER A 127 -11.09 -9.41 0.93
CA SER A 127 -9.80 -9.34 1.64
C SER A 127 -8.55 -9.44 0.73
N PRO A 128 -8.51 -10.26 -0.34
CA PRO A 128 -7.39 -10.26 -1.28
C PRO A 128 -7.18 -8.92 -2.00
N ASN A 129 -8.26 -8.19 -2.32
CA ASN A 129 -8.16 -6.87 -2.93
C ASN A 129 -7.56 -5.87 -1.95
N VAL A 130 -8.05 -5.86 -0.69
CA VAL A 130 -7.54 -4.98 0.38
C VAL A 130 -6.04 -5.20 0.61
N LEU A 131 -5.60 -6.46 0.72
CA LEU A 131 -4.19 -6.77 0.92
C LEU A 131 -3.32 -6.27 -0.25
N THR A 132 -3.74 -6.53 -1.49
CA THR A 132 -2.94 -6.19 -2.66
C THR A 132 -2.90 -4.68 -2.91
N ILE A 133 -4.01 -3.96 -2.67
CA ILE A 133 -4.05 -2.51 -2.81
C ILE A 133 -3.27 -1.80 -1.69
N LEU A 134 -3.31 -2.30 -0.45
CA LEU A 134 -2.44 -1.80 0.64
C LEU A 134 -0.96 -1.84 0.21
N LYS A 135 -0.52 -2.98 -0.33
CA LYS A 135 0.86 -3.15 -0.81
C LYS A 135 1.16 -2.26 -2.01
N ALA A 136 0.23 -2.14 -2.96
CA ALA A 136 0.40 -1.30 -4.14
C ALA A 136 0.57 0.17 -3.77
N VAL A 137 -0.30 0.71 -2.89
CA VAL A 137 -0.21 2.09 -2.40
C VAL A 137 1.09 2.29 -1.60
N THR A 138 1.47 1.32 -0.76
CA THR A 138 2.74 1.40 0.00
C THR A 138 3.96 1.49 -0.92
N ASN A 139 3.96 0.79 -2.07
CA ASN A 139 5.07 0.82 -3.01
C ASN A 139 5.19 2.14 -3.79
N LEU A 140 4.13 2.96 -3.84
CA LEU A 140 4.19 4.27 -4.51
C LEU A 140 5.19 5.22 -3.82
N PHE A 141 5.50 4.99 -2.54
CA PHE A 141 6.45 5.80 -1.78
C PHE A 141 7.90 5.67 -2.28
N ASP A 142 8.22 4.62 -3.04
CA ASP A 142 9.55 4.44 -3.60
C ASP A 142 9.92 5.55 -4.60
N ASN A 143 8.94 5.99 -5.38
CA ASN A 143 9.12 6.95 -6.46
C ASN A 143 8.53 8.32 -6.09
N SER A 144 9.41 9.31 -5.90
CA SER A 144 9.02 10.66 -5.46
C SER A 144 8.03 11.37 -6.39
N CYS A 145 7.98 11.00 -7.67
CA CYS A 145 7.01 11.54 -8.61
C CYS A 145 5.55 11.24 -8.21
N LEU A 146 5.30 10.19 -7.42
CA LEU A 146 3.97 9.80 -6.94
C LEU A 146 3.65 10.35 -5.54
N HIS A 147 4.60 11.02 -4.87
CA HIS A 147 4.38 11.53 -3.51
C HIS A 147 3.29 12.59 -3.43
N GLN A 148 3.12 13.41 -4.47
CA GLN A 148 2.03 14.40 -4.50
C GLN A 148 0.66 13.72 -4.54
N TRP A 149 0.53 12.62 -5.27
CA TRP A 149 -0.70 11.82 -5.31
C TRP A 149 -1.00 11.24 -3.92
N LEU A 150 0.01 10.64 -3.27
CA LEU A 150 -0.12 10.11 -1.91
C LEU A 150 -0.59 11.18 -0.91
N LYS A 151 0.02 12.37 -0.93
CA LYS A 151 -0.38 13.50 -0.06
C LYS A 151 -1.83 13.93 -0.32
N THR A 152 -2.19 14.06 -1.59
CA THR A 152 -3.53 14.51 -2.00
C THR A 152 -4.64 13.56 -1.53
N HIS A 153 -4.36 12.26 -1.51
CA HIS A 153 -5.35 11.22 -1.16
C HIS A 153 -5.16 10.61 0.23
N CYS A 154 -4.24 11.13 1.04
CA CYS A 154 -3.85 10.59 2.35
C CYS A 154 -5.09 10.30 3.23
N ALA A 155 -5.95 11.29 3.41
CA ALA A 155 -7.12 11.17 4.28
C ALA A 155 -8.12 10.11 3.80
N GLU A 156 -8.49 10.14 2.52
CA GLU A 156 -9.42 9.16 1.94
C GLU A 156 -8.85 7.73 2.03
N ILE A 157 -7.54 7.58 1.83
CA ILE A 157 -6.85 6.29 1.89
C ILE A 157 -6.91 5.72 3.31
N ILE A 158 -6.55 6.52 4.32
CA ILE A 158 -6.52 6.09 5.72
C ILE A 158 -7.94 5.76 6.21
N ASP A 159 -8.93 6.61 5.96
CA ASP A 159 -10.30 6.39 6.41
C ASP A 159 -10.92 5.12 5.81
N SER A 160 -10.69 4.90 4.51
CA SER A 160 -11.21 3.72 3.82
C SER A 160 -10.56 2.43 4.33
N PHE A 161 -9.25 2.43 4.58
CA PHE A 161 -8.57 1.26 5.13
C PHE A 161 -8.94 1.00 6.59
N SER A 162 -9.06 2.04 7.42
CA SER A 162 -9.57 1.91 8.78
C SER A 162 -10.97 1.27 8.80
N SER A 163 -11.84 1.65 7.87
CA SER A 163 -13.17 1.05 7.71
C SER A 163 -13.12 -0.42 7.25
N CYS A 164 -12.06 -0.82 6.55
CA CYS A 164 -11.86 -2.20 6.09
C CYS A 164 -11.17 -3.11 7.12
N LYS A 165 -10.70 -2.59 8.26
CA LYS A 165 -9.97 -3.35 9.30
C LYS A 165 -10.62 -4.69 9.67
N PRO A 166 -11.96 -4.80 9.86
CA PRO A 166 -12.59 -6.10 10.18
C PRO A 166 -12.38 -7.20 9.13
N SER A 167 -12.04 -6.83 7.89
CA SER A 167 -11.78 -7.76 6.78
C SER A 167 -10.29 -8.04 6.57
N PHE A 168 -9.41 -7.52 7.43
CA PHE A 168 -7.96 -7.67 7.28
C PHE A 168 -7.52 -9.11 7.57
N SER A 169 -6.61 -9.60 6.73
CA SER A 169 -5.76 -10.73 7.09
C SER A 169 -4.59 -10.25 7.95
N LYS A 170 -3.87 -11.17 8.60
CA LYS A 170 -2.60 -10.84 9.29
C LYS A 170 -1.63 -10.07 8.38
N SER A 171 -1.54 -10.44 7.11
CA SER A 171 -0.70 -9.72 6.14
C SER A 171 -1.21 -8.32 5.80
N ALA A 172 -2.52 -8.09 5.88
CA ALA A 172 -3.11 -6.77 5.65
C ALA A 172 -2.87 -5.84 6.83
N HIS A 173 -2.94 -6.34 8.08
CA HIS A 173 -2.53 -5.57 9.26
C HIS A 173 -1.08 -5.07 9.14
N LEU A 174 -0.15 -5.96 8.80
CA LEU A 174 1.24 -5.58 8.60
C LEU A 174 1.38 -4.55 7.46
N ALA A 175 0.70 -4.76 6.34
CA ALA A 175 0.74 -3.81 5.22
C ALA A 175 0.17 -2.43 5.59
N TYR A 176 -0.88 -2.39 6.40
CA TYR A 176 -1.45 -1.14 6.88
C TYR A 176 -0.53 -0.41 7.86
N ALA A 177 0.07 -1.11 8.83
CA ALA A 177 1.06 -0.51 9.73
C ALA A 177 2.28 0.05 8.96
N THR A 178 2.68 -0.63 7.88
CA THR A 178 3.76 -0.17 6.98
C THR A 178 3.37 1.10 6.24
N LEU A 179 2.14 1.14 5.71
CA LEU A 179 1.60 2.29 5.01
C LEU A 179 1.57 3.52 5.93
N LEU A 180 1.09 3.35 7.17
CA LEU A 180 1.06 4.43 8.17
C LEU A 180 2.46 4.93 8.53
N LEU A 181 3.43 4.02 8.68
CA LEU A 181 4.83 4.41 8.91
C LEU A 181 5.40 5.23 7.73
N ASN A 182 5.19 4.80 6.49
CA ASN A 182 5.64 5.58 5.32
C ASN A 182 4.93 6.95 5.23
N TYR A 183 3.63 7.00 5.51
CA TYR A 183 2.88 8.26 5.58
C TYR A 183 3.38 9.17 6.70
N SER A 184 3.78 8.62 7.85
CA SER A 184 4.35 9.42 8.94
C SER A 184 5.60 10.18 8.46
N VAL A 185 6.51 9.50 7.75
CA VAL A 185 7.70 10.12 7.17
C VAL A 185 7.33 11.20 6.14
N LEU A 186 6.45 10.88 5.19
CA LEU A 186 6.06 11.80 4.13
C LEU A 186 5.31 13.05 4.64
N SER A 187 4.48 12.87 5.67
CA SER A 187 3.69 13.94 6.29
C SER A 187 4.55 14.86 7.17
N ILE A 188 5.60 14.33 7.81
CA ILE A 188 6.62 15.13 8.50
C ILE A 188 7.36 16.04 7.52
N GLU A 189 7.80 15.50 6.38
CA GLU A 189 8.49 16.29 5.34
C GLU A 189 7.62 17.41 4.78
N SER A 190 6.31 17.18 4.64
CA SER A 190 5.35 18.15 4.11
C SER A 190 4.72 19.07 5.14
N LYS A 191 4.99 18.88 6.44
CA LYS A 191 4.41 19.65 7.55
C LYS A 191 2.88 19.72 7.53
N ASP A 192 2.24 18.62 7.11
CA ASP A 192 0.78 18.50 7.09
C ASP A 192 0.28 17.96 8.44
N GLU A 193 -0.08 18.87 9.36
CA GLU A 193 -0.57 18.53 10.70
C GLU A 193 -1.85 17.68 10.67
N GLN A 194 -2.77 17.94 9.73
CA GLN A 194 -4.04 17.23 9.63
C GLN A 194 -3.81 15.77 9.24
N SER A 195 -2.98 15.52 8.22
CA SER A 195 -2.59 14.16 7.85
C SER A 195 -1.85 13.48 9.00
N GLN A 196 -0.92 14.17 9.66
CA GLN A 196 -0.18 13.61 10.80
C GLN A 196 -1.10 13.18 11.95
N ALA A 197 -2.14 13.97 12.26
CA ALA A 197 -3.09 13.64 13.32
C ALA A 197 -3.88 12.36 12.98
N GLN A 198 -4.31 12.24 11.72
CA GLN A 198 -5.03 11.06 11.25
C GLN A 198 -4.16 9.80 11.24
N ILE A 199 -2.91 9.93 10.78
CA ILE A 199 -1.92 8.83 10.82
C ILE A 199 -1.66 8.41 12.27
N LEU A 200 -1.49 9.37 13.18
CA LEU A 200 -1.28 9.13 14.60
C LEU A 200 -2.43 8.34 15.22
N SER A 201 -3.68 8.77 15.01
CA SER A 201 -4.86 8.05 15.52
C SER A 201 -4.91 6.62 14.98
N ALA A 202 -4.72 6.43 13.67
CA ALA A 202 -4.75 5.11 13.06
C ALA A 202 -3.61 4.19 13.57
N ALA A 203 -2.44 4.76 13.88
CA ALA A 203 -1.31 4.03 14.43
C ALA A 203 -1.51 3.68 15.91
N LEU A 204 -2.09 4.57 16.72
CA LEU A 204 -2.45 4.30 18.11
C LEU A 204 -3.42 3.12 18.22
N GLU A 205 -4.43 3.05 17.36
CA GLU A 205 -5.37 1.92 17.31
C GLU A 205 -4.67 0.57 17.05
N ILE A 206 -3.59 0.53 16.26
CA ILE A 206 -2.78 -0.68 16.06
C ILE A 206 -1.89 -0.94 17.28
N ALA A 207 -1.35 0.15 17.85
CA ALA A 207 -0.65 0.23 19.14
C ALA A 207 -1.30 -0.60 20.25
N GLU A 208 -2.57 -0.28 20.47
CA GLU A 208 -3.41 -0.71 21.58
C GLU A 208 -4.03 -2.10 21.38
N ASP A 209 -4.16 -2.56 20.14
CA ASP A 209 -4.79 -3.84 19.84
C ASP A 209 -3.87 -5.03 20.15
N ASP A 210 -4.11 -5.69 21.27
CA ASP A 210 -3.38 -6.89 21.71
C ASP A 210 -3.48 -8.12 20.79
N ALA A 211 -4.41 -8.12 19.83
CA ALA A 211 -4.45 -9.16 18.80
C ALA A 211 -3.41 -8.94 17.68
N GLN A 212 -2.79 -7.76 17.60
CA GLN A 212 -1.80 -7.43 16.58
C GLN A 212 -0.49 -8.17 16.81
N ASP A 213 0.12 -8.61 15.70
CA ASP A 213 1.45 -9.22 15.75
C ASP A 213 2.55 -8.19 16.05
N ALA A 214 3.70 -8.70 16.50
CA ALA A 214 4.78 -7.85 16.95
C ALA A 214 5.37 -6.93 15.86
N ASP A 215 5.37 -7.34 14.59
CA ASP A 215 5.88 -6.48 13.51
C ASP A 215 4.90 -5.34 13.19
N SER A 216 3.60 -5.64 13.18
CA SER A 216 2.54 -4.64 12.99
C SER A 216 2.57 -3.60 14.13
N LYS A 217 2.63 -4.05 15.40
CA LYS A 217 2.76 -3.17 16.56
C LYS A 217 4.03 -2.33 16.52
N TYR A 218 5.17 -2.95 16.22
CA TYR A 218 6.45 -2.24 16.13
C TYR A 218 6.40 -1.12 15.08
N ARG A 219 5.88 -1.38 13.86
CA ARG A 219 5.77 -0.35 12.82
C ARG A 219 4.84 0.80 13.21
N ALA A 220 3.73 0.49 13.89
CA ALA A 220 2.83 1.51 14.42
C ALA A 220 3.50 2.38 15.49
N LEU A 221 4.24 1.77 16.43
CA LEU A 221 5.00 2.49 17.45
C LEU A 221 6.07 3.39 16.83
N VAL A 222 6.82 2.90 15.83
CA VAL A 222 7.81 3.74 15.12
C VAL A 222 7.13 4.91 14.42
N ALA A 223 5.94 4.73 13.84
CA ALA A 223 5.17 5.83 13.24
C ALA A 223 4.77 6.87 14.30
N ILE A 224 4.24 6.44 15.44
CA ILE A 224 3.89 7.29 16.58
C ILE A 224 5.11 8.08 17.07
N GLY A 225 6.22 7.39 17.35
CA GLY A 225 7.45 8.01 17.81
C GLY A 225 8.02 9.03 16.81
N SER A 226 7.97 8.71 15.51
CA SER A 226 8.42 9.61 14.44
C SER A 226 7.59 10.90 14.41
N LEU A 227 6.26 10.77 14.50
CA LEU A 227 5.33 11.90 14.54
C LEU A 227 5.50 12.74 15.80
N MET A 228 5.75 12.12 16.96
CA MET A 228 5.98 12.85 18.20
C MET A 228 7.33 13.58 18.23
N LEU A 229 8.37 12.99 17.62
CA LEU A 229 9.71 13.54 17.63
C LEU A 229 9.88 14.68 16.61
N ASN A 230 9.45 14.46 15.37
CA ASN A 230 9.72 15.34 14.24
C ASN A 230 8.46 15.94 13.61
N GLY A 231 7.27 15.47 14.00
CA GLY A 231 6.00 15.99 13.54
C GLY A 231 5.50 17.17 14.37
N LEU A 232 4.27 17.57 14.06
CA LEU A 232 3.53 18.69 14.66
C LEU A 232 2.50 18.21 15.70
N VAL A 233 2.36 16.90 15.88
CA VAL A 233 1.22 16.29 16.60
C VAL A 233 1.60 15.73 17.98
N LYS A 234 2.71 16.16 18.57
CA LYS A 234 3.11 15.74 19.93
C LYS A 234 2.03 16.07 20.98
N SER A 235 1.43 17.25 20.93
CA SER A 235 0.34 17.63 21.84
C SER A 235 -0.88 16.73 21.67
N ILE A 236 -1.28 16.47 20.42
CA ILE A 236 -2.41 15.58 20.09
C ILE A 236 -2.13 14.17 20.61
N ALA A 237 -0.90 13.65 20.48
CA ALA A 237 -0.54 12.34 21.02
C ALA A 237 -0.69 12.27 22.54
N LEU A 238 -0.33 13.34 23.26
CA LEU A 238 -0.51 13.42 24.70
C LEU A 238 -1.99 13.48 25.10
N ASP A 239 -2.81 14.20 24.34
CA ASP A 239 -4.26 14.29 24.56
C ASP A 239 -4.97 12.96 24.28
N LEU A 240 -4.43 12.15 23.36
CA LEU A 240 -4.88 10.78 23.05
C LEU A 240 -4.27 9.70 23.96
N ASP A 241 -3.67 10.08 25.10
CA ASP A 241 -3.08 9.18 26.09
C ASP A 241 -2.01 8.20 25.55
N VAL A 242 -1.13 8.68 24.67
CA VAL A 242 0.03 7.89 24.19
C VAL A 242 0.93 7.35 25.32
N LYS A 243 0.84 7.91 26.53
CA LYS A 243 1.56 7.43 27.72
C LYS A 243 1.14 6.01 28.13
N SER A 244 -0.15 5.67 28.01
CA SER A 244 -0.63 4.32 28.27
C SER A 244 -0.07 3.31 27.26
N VAL A 245 -0.10 3.68 25.97
CA VAL A 245 0.45 2.86 24.87
C VAL A 245 1.94 2.60 25.04
N THR A 246 2.71 3.65 25.34
CA THR A 246 4.17 3.54 25.51
C THR A 246 4.57 2.75 26.75
N SER A 247 3.84 2.90 27.86
CA SER A 247 4.06 2.10 29.07
C SER A 247 3.82 0.60 28.80
N SER A 248 2.73 0.28 28.10
CA SER A 248 2.41 -1.10 27.72
C SER A 248 3.45 -1.68 26.75
N ALA A 249 3.88 -0.89 25.75
CA ALA A 249 4.93 -1.29 24.82
C ALA A 249 6.26 -1.56 25.53
N LYS A 250 6.69 -0.66 26.43
CA LYS A 250 7.92 -0.80 27.23
C LYS A 250 7.92 -2.07 28.10
N ALA A 251 6.75 -2.47 28.60
CA ALA A 251 6.58 -3.68 29.40
C ALA A 251 6.50 -4.98 28.55
N SER A 252 6.54 -4.87 27.23
CA SER A 252 6.48 -6.02 26.32
C SER A 252 7.66 -6.96 26.52
N MET A 253 7.42 -8.27 26.36
CA MET A 253 8.47 -9.29 26.34
C MET A 253 9.23 -9.31 25.01
N ASP A 254 8.68 -8.68 23.96
CA ASP A 254 9.35 -8.51 22.68
C ASP A 254 10.31 -7.32 22.75
N SER A 255 11.61 -7.58 22.56
CA SER A 255 12.66 -6.59 22.82
C SER A 255 12.57 -5.35 21.94
N LYS A 256 12.19 -5.48 20.66
CA LYS A 256 12.07 -4.31 19.76
C LYS A 256 10.88 -3.43 20.15
N ILE A 257 9.79 -4.03 20.66
CA ILE A 257 8.61 -3.30 21.15
C ILE A 257 8.95 -2.60 22.47
N ALA A 258 9.66 -3.29 23.37
CA ALA A 258 10.10 -2.72 24.64
C ALA A 258 11.03 -1.52 24.46
N GLU A 259 12.01 -1.64 23.55
CA GLU A 259 12.97 -0.59 23.23
C GLU A 259 12.29 0.64 22.62
N VAL A 260 11.49 0.46 21.55
CA VAL A 260 10.79 1.59 20.93
C VAL A 260 9.78 2.22 21.90
N GLY A 261 9.13 1.44 22.76
CA GLY A 261 8.24 1.96 23.80
C GLY A 261 8.97 2.85 24.80
N ALA A 262 10.17 2.45 25.23
CA ALA A 262 11.02 3.26 26.11
C ALA A 262 11.49 4.57 25.45
N ASP A 263 11.85 4.53 24.16
CA ASP A 263 12.26 5.73 23.42
C ASP A 263 11.12 6.74 23.29
N ILE A 264 9.91 6.28 22.97
CA ILE A 264 8.74 7.17 22.86
C ILE A 264 8.36 7.72 24.23
N GLU A 265 8.47 6.94 25.32
CA GLU A 265 8.20 7.40 26.68
C GLU A 265 9.06 8.63 27.05
N LEU A 266 10.32 8.70 26.59
CA LEU A 266 11.17 9.87 26.79
C LEU A 266 10.61 11.14 26.13
N LEU A 267 9.86 11.00 25.03
CA LEU A 267 9.20 12.10 24.34
C LEU A 267 7.93 12.57 25.04
N THR A 268 7.40 11.83 26.01
CA THR A 268 6.18 12.20 26.74
C THR A 268 6.41 13.17 27.91
N ARG A 269 7.69 13.48 28.16
CA ARG A 269 8.15 14.52 29.10
C ARG A 269 8.07 15.91 28.43
#